data_AF-A0A7Y6JXJ7-F1
#
_entry.id   AF-A0A7Y6JXJ7-F1
#
_cell.length_a   1.000
_cell.length_b   1.000
_cell.length_c   1.000
_cell.angle_alpha   90.00
_cell.angle_beta   90.00
_cell.angle_gamma   90.00
#
_symmetry.space_group_name_H-M   'P 1'
#
loop_
_entity.id
_entity.type
_entity.pdbx_description
1 polymer ?
#
loop_
_entity_poly.entity_id
_entity_poly.type
_entity_poly.pdbx_seq_one_letter_code
_entity_poly.pdbx_strand_id
1 'polypeptide(L)'
;MLRVTVELLPCGSECAKRVIATADIARLGDGALGDYRVILQEASLGVVGEPAFVRDYPRWASSVWDLTARCVAAALNDGREELPPRPVKPAVTVRTNDAGHHYVRLDEIPEPTRTFFDQNLSGSSIPDHGCAYAHDWFDFLGGQR
;
A
#
# COMPACT_ATOMS: atom_id res chain seq x y z
N MET A 1 -11.84 13.24 15.75
CA MET A 1 -11.17 12.88 14.48
C MET A 1 -9.78 12.39 14.83
N LEU A 2 -9.36 11.24 14.31
CA LEU A 2 -8.03 10.66 14.50
C LEU A 2 -7.39 10.52 13.12
N ARG A 3 -6.13 10.95 12.98
CA ARG A 3 -5.32 10.71 11.77
C ARG A 3 -4.12 9.88 12.17
N VAL A 4 -3.86 8.82 11.41
CA VAL A 4 -2.67 7.97 11.54
C VAL A 4 -1.82 8.17 10.30
N THR A 5 -0.51 8.31 10.48
CA THR A 5 0.46 8.51 9.40
C THR A 5 1.47 7.36 9.42
N VAL A 6 1.72 6.78 8.26
CA VAL A 6 2.81 5.83 8.06
C VAL A 6 3.95 6.59 7.41
N GLU A 7 5.06 6.71 8.15
CA GLU A 7 6.28 7.36 7.68
C GLU A 7 7.36 6.31 7.38
N LEU A 8 8.00 6.43 6.23
CA LEU A 8 9.24 5.71 5.94
C LEU A 8 10.40 6.53 6.49
N LEU A 9 11.22 5.91 7.34
CA LEU A 9 12.45 6.48 7.88
C LEU A 9 13.66 5.73 7.30
N PRO A 10 14.28 6.23 6.22
CA PRO A 10 15.47 5.60 5.65
C PRO A 10 16.57 5.49 6.70
N CYS A 11 17.00 4.26 6.99
CA CYS A 11 18.02 3.97 8.02
C CYS A 11 17.71 4.57 9.41
N GLY A 12 16.42 4.78 9.73
CA GLY A 12 16.01 5.42 10.99
C GLY A 12 16.27 6.93 11.05
N SER A 13 16.62 7.58 9.94
CA SER A 13 16.85 9.02 9.89
C SER A 13 15.53 9.81 9.85
N GLU A 14 15.31 10.66 10.84
CA GLU A 14 14.20 11.62 10.87
C GLU A 14 14.29 12.68 9.78
N CYS A 15 15.52 13.07 9.38
CA CYS A 15 15.73 14.12 8.39
C CYS A 15 15.30 13.71 6.97
N ALA A 16 15.36 12.41 6.67
CA ALA A 16 15.01 11.85 5.37
C ALA A 16 13.60 11.22 5.36
N LYS A 17 12.80 11.46 6.41
CA LYS A 17 11.50 10.83 6.52
C LYS A 17 10.52 11.32 5.48
N ARG A 18 9.64 10.42 5.05
CA ARG A 18 8.53 10.75 4.15
C ARG A 18 7.27 10.03 4.58
N VAL A 19 6.13 10.72 4.53
CA VAL A 19 4.82 10.09 4.70
C VAL A 19 4.53 9.27 3.45
N ILE A 20 4.25 7.98 3.63
CA ILE A 20 3.90 7.06 2.53
C ILE A 20 2.43 6.68 2.52
N ALA A 21 1.75 6.77 3.67
CA ALA A 21 0.32 6.52 3.77
C ALA A 21 -0.32 7.26 4.95
N THR A 22 -1.63 7.48 4.88
CA THR A 22 -2.45 8.03 5.96
C THR A 22 -3.73 7.24 6.13
N ALA A 23 -4.25 7.22 7.36
CA ALA A 23 -5.60 6.75 7.67
C ALA A 23 -6.35 7.84 8.42
N ASP A 24 -7.47 8.28 7.85
CA ASP A 24 -8.37 9.25 8.44
C ASP A 24 -9.57 8.55 9.08
N ILE A 25 -9.66 8.61 10.40
CA ILE A 25 -10.69 7.95 11.21
C ILE A 25 -11.59 9.03 11.82
N ALA A 26 -12.78 9.17 11.22
CA ALA A 26 -13.78 10.14 11.62
C ALA A 26 -14.89 9.45 12.43
N ARG A 27 -15.20 10.00 13.60
CA ARG A 27 -16.37 9.59 14.38
C ARG A 27 -17.63 10.23 13.76
N LEU A 28 -18.69 9.47 13.56
CA LEU A 28 -19.91 9.93 12.87
C LEU A 28 -21.02 10.43 13.78
N GLY A 29 -20.90 10.27 15.10
CA GLY A 29 -21.89 10.74 16.07
C GLY A 29 -21.43 10.60 17.52
N ASP A 30 -22.24 11.09 18.44
CA ASP A 30 -21.99 11.05 19.88
C ASP A 30 -22.73 9.89 20.57
N GLY A 31 -22.20 9.43 21.71
CA GLY A 31 -22.72 8.26 22.41
C GLY A 31 -21.67 7.50 23.23
N ALA A 32 -22.10 6.49 23.98
CA ALA A 32 -21.22 5.57 24.70
C ALA A 32 -20.49 4.61 23.75
N LEU A 33 -21.18 4.22 22.67
CA LEU A 33 -20.60 3.54 21.51
C LEU A 33 -20.39 4.57 20.40
N GLY A 34 -19.41 4.33 19.53
CA GLY A 34 -19.09 5.22 18.43
C GLY A 34 -19.02 4.48 17.10
N ASP A 35 -19.64 5.07 16.09
CA ASP A 35 -19.44 4.68 14.70
C ASP A 35 -18.30 5.49 14.10
N TYR A 36 -17.40 4.80 13.41
CA TYR A 36 -16.21 5.37 12.81
C TYR A 36 -16.18 5.09 11.31
N ARG A 37 -15.97 6.14 10.52
CA ARG A 37 -15.62 6.04 9.11
C ARG A 37 -14.12 6.13 8.95
N VAL A 38 -13.55 5.25 8.14
CA VAL A 38 -12.12 5.22 7.84
C VAL A 38 -11.89 5.43 6.34
N ILE A 39 -10.90 6.24 6.00
CA ILE A 39 -10.42 6.46 4.63
C ILE A 39 -8.91 6.24 4.64
N LEU A 40 -8.43 5.36 3.78
CA LEU A 40 -7.01 5.12 3.58
C LEU A 40 -6.51 5.88 2.35
N GLN A 41 -5.32 6.47 2.48
CA GLN A 41 -4.63 7.11 1.37
C GLN A 41 -3.18 6.62 1.35
N GLU A 42 -2.67 6.36 0.15
CA GLU A 42 -1.30 5.98 -0.10
C GLU A 42 -0.70 6.92 -1.14
N ALA A 43 0.57 7.31 -0.93
CA ALA A 43 1.22 8.30 -1.80
C ALA A 43 1.28 7.86 -3.27
N SER A 44 1.42 6.56 -3.52
CA SER A 44 1.53 5.96 -4.85
C SER A 44 0.18 5.62 -5.49
N LEU A 45 -0.79 5.16 -4.69
CA LEU A 45 -2.09 4.64 -5.17
C LEU A 45 -3.24 5.65 -5.02
N GLY A 46 -3.05 6.73 -4.28
CA GLY A 46 -4.13 7.65 -3.93
C GLY A 46 -5.04 7.04 -2.86
N VAL A 47 -6.36 7.17 -3.02
CA VAL A 47 -7.32 6.55 -2.09
C VAL A 47 -7.31 5.04 -2.25
N VAL A 48 -7.14 4.31 -1.16
CA VAL A 48 -7.08 2.83 -1.16
C VAL A 48 -8.44 2.28 -0.77
N GLY A 49 -9.08 1.58 -1.70
CA GLY A 49 -10.38 0.95 -1.50
C GLY A 49 -11.52 1.95 -1.29
N GLU A 50 -12.67 1.43 -0.88
CA GLU A 50 -13.82 2.25 -0.48
C GLU A 50 -13.75 2.63 1.01
N PRO A 51 -14.37 3.75 1.43
CA PRO A 51 -14.48 4.09 2.83
C PRO A 51 -15.15 2.98 3.64
N ALA A 52 -14.50 2.50 4.69
CA ALA A 52 -15.05 1.47 5.57
C ALA A 52 -15.63 2.06 6.86
N PHE A 53 -16.41 1.24 7.56
CA PHE A 53 -17.12 1.62 8.77
C PHE A 53 -16.90 0.59 9.88
N VAL A 54 -16.49 1.06 11.06
CA VAL A 54 -16.46 0.28 12.29
C VAL A 54 -17.62 0.78 13.15
N ARG A 55 -18.56 -0.11 13.47
CA ARG A 55 -19.81 0.26 14.15
C ARG A 55 -19.78 -0.11 15.62
N ASP A 56 -20.55 0.61 16.43
CA ASP A 56 -20.81 0.29 17.83
C ASP A 56 -19.53 0.12 18.69
N TYR A 57 -18.44 0.82 18.34
CA TYR A 57 -17.15 0.63 18.99
C TYR A 57 -17.11 1.31 20.37
N PRO A 58 -16.77 0.59 21.45
CA PRO A 58 -16.69 1.15 22.80
C PRO A 58 -15.35 1.90 22.97
N ARG A 59 -15.30 3.17 22.55
CA ARG A 59 -14.08 3.98 22.44
C ARG A 59 -13.15 3.96 23.66
N TRP A 60 -13.73 3.87 24.85
CA TRP A 60 -13.03 3.94 26.13
C TRP A 60 -12.77 2.58 26.77
N ALA A 61 -13.22 1.48 26.16
CA ALA A 61 -13.02 0.13 26.68
C ALA A 61 -11.69 -0.51 26.23
N SER A 62 -10.95 0.13 25.32
CA SER A 62 -9.68 -0.37 24.82
C SER A 62 -8.73 0.76 24.41
N SER A 63 -7.51 0.38 24.03
CA SER A 63 -6.51 1.28 23.48
C SER A 63 -7.00 1.92 22.18
N VAL A 64 -6.56 3.15 21.90
CA VAL A 64 -6.76 3.77 20.57
C VAL A 64 -6.14 2.93 19.44
N TRP A 65 -5.11 2.15 19.74
CA TRP A 65 -4.49 1.25 18.76
C TRP A 65 -5.38 0.08 18.35
N ASP A 66 -6.27 -0.39 19.23
CA ASP A 66 -7.26 -1.41 18.86
C ASP A 66 -8.28 -0.84 17.86
N LEU A 67 -8.80 0.37 18.12
CA LEU A 67 -9.63 1.09 17.16
C LEU A 67 -8.90 1.31 15.83
N THR A 68 -7.66 1.80 15.87
CA THR A 68 -6.84 2.01 14.67
C THR A 68 -6.68 0.70 13.89
N ALA A 69 -6.32 -0.40 14.56
CA ALA A 69 -6.13 -1.69 13.90
C ALA A 69 -7.41 -2.20 13.25
N ARG A 70 -8.55 -2.12 13.95
CA ARG A 70 -9.87 -2.50 13.40
C ARG A 70 -10.28 -1.65 12.21
N CYS A 71 -10.09 -0.33 12.30
CA CYS A 71 -10.34 0.59 11.18
C CYS A 71 -9.47 0.25 9.97
N VAL A 72 -8.17 0.04 10.16
CA VAL A 72 -7.26 -0.34 9.06
C VAL A 72 -7.65 -1.71 8.48
N ALA A 73 -7.97 -2.70 9.31
CA ALA A 73 -8.43 -4.00 8.85
C ALA A 73 -9.72 -3.90 8.03
N ALA A 74 -10.73 -3.18 8.55
CA ALA A 74 -11.99 -2.93 7.85
C ALA A 74 -11.78 -2.25 6.50
N ALA A 75 -10.92 -1.23 6.42
CA ALA A 75 -10.65 -0.54 5.17
C ALA A 75 -9.89 -1.42 4.15
N LEU A 76 -9.05 -2.34 4.61
CA LEU A 76 -8.30 -3.25 3.74
C LEU A 76 -9.07 -4.51 3.33
N ASN A 77 -10.23 -4.78 3.94
CA ASN A 77 -10.94 -6.05 3.81
C ASN A 77 -12.46 -5.89 3.63
N ASP A 78 -12.86 -4.90 2.82
CA ASP A 78 -14.24 -4.62 2.44
C ASP A 78 -15.21 -4.49 3.64
N GLY A 79 -14.78 -3.76 4.67
CA GLY A 79 -15.55 -3.50 5.87
C GLY A 79 -15.47 -4.59 6.95
N ARG A 80 -14.74 -5.68 6.72
CA ARG A 80 -14.53 -6.73 7.73
C ARG A 80 -13.36 -6.37 8.63
N GLU A 81 -13.56 -6.43 9.95
CA GLU A 81 -12.51 -6.17 10.96
C GLU A 81 -11.50 -7.34 11.09
N GLU A 82 -11.08 -7.91 9.96
CA GLU A 82 -10.11 -8.98 9.83
C GLU A 82 -9.02 -8.56 8.86
N LEU A 83 -7.79 -9.01 9.09
CA LEU A 83 -6.70 -8.73 8.14
C LEU A 83 -6.98 -9.41 6.79
N PRO A 84 -6.67 -8.73 5.66
CA PRO A 84 -6.70 -9.40 4.37
C PRO A 84 -5.67 -10.55 4.35
N PRO A 85 -5.81 -11.51 3.40
CA PRO A 85 -4.80 -12.54 3.19
C PRO A 85 -3.42 -11.94 3.01
N ARG A 86 -2.37 -12.67 3.44
CA ARG A 86 -0.99 -12.23 3.21
C ARG A 86 -0.74 -12.06 1.70
N PRO A 87 -0.17 -10.93 1.27
CA PRO A 87 0.24 -10.75 -0.13
C PRO A 87 1.21 -11.84 -0.57
N VAL A 88 1.10 -12.25 -1.84
CA VAL A 88 1.98 -13.24 -2.46
C VAL A 88 2.88 -12.51 -3.46
N LYS A 89 4.16 -12.91 -3.53
CA LYS A 89 5.10 -12.38 -4.52
C LYS A 89 4.56 -12.66 -5.93
N PRO A 90 4.40 -11.64 -6.80
CA PRO A 90 3.88 -11.87 -8.14
C PRO A 90 4.84 -12.71 -8.97
N ALA A 91 4.31 -13.73 -9.63
CA ALA A 91 5.02 -14.53 -10.61
C ALA A 91 4.86 -13.89 -11.98
N VAL A 92 5.93 -13.24 -12.46
CA VAL A 92 5.97 -12.56 -13.76
C VAL A 92 7.00 -13.25 -14.65
N THR A 93 6.65 -13.45 -15.92
CA THR A 93 7.51 -14.17 -16.86
C THR A 93 8.68 -13.30 -17.29
N VAL A 94 9.91 -13.81 -17.16
CA VAL A 94 11.09 -13.19 -17.76
C VAL A 94 11.23 -13.66 -19.20
N ARG A 95 11.32 -12.71 -20.11
CA ARG A 95 11.46 -12.91 -21.56
C ARG A 95 12.86 -12.51 -22.01
N THR A 96 13.24 -12.94 -23.20
CA THR A 96 14.49 -12.57 -23.85
C THR A 96 14.17 -12.02 -25.23
N ASN A 97 14.76 -10.89 -25.62
CA ASN A 97 14.60 -10.31 -26.97
C ASN A 97 15.69 -10.82 -27.93
N ASP A 98 15.59 -10.46 -29.20
CA ASP A 98 16.55 -10.87 -30.24
C ASP A 98 17.98 -10.34 -29.98
N ALA A 99 18.11 -9.25 -29.21
CA ALA A 99 19.40 -8.70 -28.77
C ALA A 99 19.98 -9.42 -27.53
N GLY A 100 19.28 -10.42 -26.98
CA GLY A 100 19.72 -11.19 -25.81
C GLY A 100 19.43 -10.53 -24.45
N HIS A 101 18.71 -9.41 -24.41
CA HIS A 101 18.33 -8.76 -23.15
C HIS A 101 17.16 -9.48 -22.47
N HIS A 102 17.29 -9.69 -21.17
CA HIS A 102 16.22 -10.23 -20.33
C HIS A 102 15.31 -9.12 -19.82
N TYR A 103 14.00 -9.27 -19.97
CA TYR A 103 13.01 -8.25 -19.62
C TYR A 103 11.71 -8.84 -19.10
N VAL A 104 10.93 -8.02 -18.39
CA VAL A 104 9.53 -8.28 -18.02
C VAL A 104 8.64 -7.26 -18.73
N ARG A 105 7.40 -7.64 -19.03
CA ARG A 105 6.41 -6.71 -19.59
C ARG A 105 5.58 -6.11 -18.47
N LEU A 106 5.37 -4.80 -18.50
CA LEU A 106 4.64 -4.10 -17.44
C LEU A 106 3.16 -4.53 -17.39
N ASP A 107 2.56 -4.89 -18.52
CA ASP A 107 1.17 -5.38 -18.61
C ASP A 107 0.94 -6.76 -17.96
N GLU A 108 2.00 -7.57 -17.81
CA GLU A 108 1.97 -8.87 -17.14
C GLU A 108 2.10 -8.76 -15.61
N ILE A 109 2.45 -7.59 -15.10
CA ILE A 109 2.58 -7.35 -13.65
C ILE A 109 1.19 -7.03 -13.08
N PRO A 110 0.72 -7.77 -12.07
CA PRO A 110 -0.57 -7.49 -11.45
C PRO A 110 -0.54 -6.17 -10.67
N GLU A 111 -1.69 -5.49 -10.61
CA GLU A 111 -1.88 -4.40 -9.65
C GLU A 111 -2.01 -4.94 -8.21
N PRO A 112 -1.56 -4.19 -7.19
CA PRO A 112 -0.97 -2.85 -7.28
C PRO A 112 0.54 -2.85 -7.58
N THR A 113 1.18 -4.03 -7.71
CA THR A 113 2.64 -4.13 -7.86
C THR A 113 3.15 -3.39 -9.10
N ARG A 114 2.40 -3.42 -10.20
CA ARG A 114 2.74 -2.67 -11.42
C ARG A 114 2.88 -1.18 -11.16
N THR A 115 1.92 -0.56 -10.47
CA THR A 115 1.96 0.87 -10.15
C THR A 115 3.20 1.24 -9.34
N PHE A 116 3.54 0.45 -8.32
CA PHE A 116 4.76 0.68 -7.52
C PHE A 116 6.03 0.52 -8.34
N PHE A 117 6.09 -0.52 -9.17
CA PHE A 117 7.26 -0.79 -9.99
C PHE A 117 7.49 0.29 -11.04
N ASP A 118 6.42 0.75 -11.70
CA ASP A 118 6.49 1.81 -12.69
C ASP A 118 7.00 3.14 -12.10
N GLN A 119 6.54 3.50 -10.90
CA GLN A 119 7.07 4.66 -10.17
C GLN A 119 8.55 4.49 -9.83
N ASN A 120 8.97 3.28 -9.46
CA ASN A 120 10.37 2.98 -9.14
C ASN A 120 11.30 3.00 -10.35
N LEU A 121 10.76 2.73 -11.55
CA LEU A 121 11.49 2.79 -12.81
C LEU A 121 11.74 4.22 -13.31
N SER A 122 11.21 5.25 -12.66
CA SER A 122 11.43 6.64 -13.07
C SER A 122 12.93 6.96 -13.20
N GLY A 123 13.37 7.25 -14.43
CA GLY A 123 14.77 7.55 -14.75
C GLY A 123 15.62 6.32 -15.14
N SER A 124 15.06 5.11 -15.13
CA SER A 124 15.70 3.91 -15.65
C SER A 124 15.67 3.86 -17.18
N SER A 125 16.69 3.26 -17.77
CA SER A 125 16.65 2.85 -19.18
C SER A 125 15.71 1.66 -19.36
N ILE A 126 15.03 1.56 -20.50
CA ILE A 126 14.12 0.46 -20.82
C ILE A 126 14.63 -0.35 -22.02
N PRO A 127 14.41 -1.68 -22.05
CA PRO A 127 14.78 -2.51 -23.20
C PRO A 127 13.88 -2.29 -24.41
N ASP A 128 12.60 -1.95 -24.18
CA ASP A 128 11.59 -1.62 -25.17
C ASP A 128 10.40 -0.92 -24.48
N HIS A 129 9.51 -0.30 -25.25
CA HIS A 129 8.28 0.31 -24.74
C HIS A 129 7.41 -0.70 -23.99
N GLY A 130 6.95 -0.33 -22.80
CA GLY A 130 6.12 -1.19 -21.95
C GLY A 130 6.88 -2.36 -21.32
N CYS A 131 8.22 -2.35 -21.38
CA CYS A 131 9.07 -3.38 -20.79
C CYS A 131 10.06 -2.77 -19.82
N ALA A 132 10.52 -3.59 -18.87
CA ALA A 132 11.60 -3.24 -17.94
C ALA A 132 12.64 -4.36 -17.94
N TYR A 133 13.91 -4.04 -17.67
CA TYR A 133 14.91 -5.08 -17.56
C TYR A 133 14.60 -6.04 -16.41
N ALA A 134 14.95 -7.32 -16.58
CA ALA A 134 14.70 -8.32 -15.56
C ALA A 134 15.48 -8.04 -14.27
N HIS A 135 16.67 -7.42 -14.35
CA HIS A 135 17.43 -7.05 -13.16
C HIS A 135 16.72 -5.96 -12.34
N ASP A 136 16.17 -4.92 -13.00
CA ASP A 136 15.38 -3.88 -12.32
C ASP A 136 14.18 -4.49 -11.57
N TRP A 137 13.52 -5.45 -12.19
CA TRP A 137 12.41 -6.20 -11.58
C TRP A 137 12.86 -6.98 -10.33
N PHE A 138 13.99 -7.68 -10.39
CA PHE A 138 14.50 -8.43 -9.25
C PHE A 138 15.00 -7.53 -8.13
N ASP A 139 15.65 -6.41 -8.45
CA ASP A 139 16.12 -5.42 -7.48
C ASP A 139 14.95 -4.78 -6.73
N PHE A 140 13.88 -4.42 -7.45
CA PHE A 140 12.64 -3.93 -6.87
C PHE A 140 12.02 -4.94 -5.89
N LEU A 141 11.88 -6.20 -6.30
CA LEU A 141 11.35 -7.25 -5.41
C LEU A 141 12.28 -7.57 -4.23
N GLY A 142 13.57 -7.31 -4.37
CA GLY A 142 14.58 -7.47 -3.32
C GLY A 142 14.70 -6.26 -2.39
N GLY A 143 14.00 -5.15 -2.69
CA GLY A 143 14.12 -3.90 -1.94
C GLY A 143 15.49 -3.23 -2.07
N GLN A 144 16.24 -3.53 -3.13
CA GLN A 144 17.55 -2.92 -3.40
C GLN A 144 17.44 -1.61 -4.18
N ARG A 145 16.25 -1.33 -4.72
CA ARG A 145 15.97 -0.16 -5.54
C ARG A 145 14.57 0.35 -5.27
#